data_AF-A0A534PPK3-F1
#
_entry.id   AF-A0A534PPK3-F1
#
_cell.length_a   1.000
_cell.length_b   1.000
_cell.length_c   1.000
_cell.angle_alpha   90.00
_cell.angle_beta   90.00
_cell.angle_gamma   90.00
#
_symmetry.space_group_name_H-M   'P 1'
#
loop_
_entity.id
_entity.type
_entity.pdbx_description
1 polymer ?
#
loop_
_entity_poly.entity_id
_entity_poly.type
_entity_poly.pdbx_seq_one_letter_code
_entity_poly.pdbx_strand_id
1 'polypeptide(L)'
;MEHLYLWPTNPAASLLAIWVLSQVFLYFARAPMHRAFRALARLTGGAFRIAARWCRGMGQIVAKRDHEMIVEMGKGDLEAKIGREFHRVEGAFAKELARYPDLHRKIDDVVTKVDADFQECATASPEAPGWTEAVAAVAKMPPNSDRVVQKVLEEIQKSATAGEKKALQEFRDATSKRHKILGSMAPAWKELTKLASEVSNAVTGALESTKRIDGYMTQYEKVRQADQKAVRSLGWNSTQLFVVSVLVMAVAMGGAFVNFNLIALPMSELVPSGSRIGGMPVATVAALVIVLMEVAAGIFAMEMLGITSFFPKLELLPKSRRRMILTVALGGLLLLACIEASLAILREQIVESSSVLKQALAGVSAAPVAQTATSKIPVIGQAVLGFVLPWILAMVAVPLETLISTGGHIVLSATAGLLHLGSMLSRLGGHLMRYLLEGLRHVYDIYIVIPLQIEKMVGSSKGAQALPPVASLRPGSRP
;
A
#
# COMPACT_ATOMS: atom_id res chain seq x y z
N MET A 1 -22.65 -45.15 49.64
CA MET A 1 -22.38 -46.35 48.83
C MET A 1 -22.99 -47.63 49.43
N GLU A 2 -23.60 -47.59 50.62
CA GLU A 2 -24.12 -48.80 51.30
C GLU A 2 -25.55 -49.22 50.88
N HIS A 3 -26.29 -48.38 50.15
CA HIS A 3 -27.68 -48.67 49.73
C HIS A 3 -27.82 -49.42 48.39
N LEU A 4 -26.72 -49.89 47.79
CA LEU A 4 -26.72 -50.60 46.49
C LEU A 4 -26.44 -52.09 46.62
N TYR A 5 -26.24 -52.61 47.84
CA TYR A 5 -25.97 -54.03 48.07
C TYR A 5 -27.22 -54.76 48.57
N LEU A 6 -27.74 -55.70 47.78
CA LEU A 6 -28.83 -56.63 48.13
C LEU A 6 -28.47 -57.52 49.34
N TRP A 7 -27.17 -57.79 49.53
CA TRP A 7 -26.64 -58.47 50.72
C TRP A 7 -25.44 -57.71 51.29
N PRO A 8 -25.59 -57.04 52.45
CA PRO A 8 -24.51 -56.28 53.09
C PRO A 8 -23.32 -57.15 53.55
N THR A 9 -23.56 -58.43 53.85
CA THR A 9 -22.56 -59.39 54.35
C THR A 9 -21.64 -59.96 53.28
N ASN A 10 -21.96 -59.84 51.99
CA ASN A 10 -21.08 -60.31 50.91
C ASN A 10 -21.21 -59.42 49.65
N PRO A 11 -20.44 -58.31 49.57
CA PRO A 11 -20.61 -57.29 48.55
C PRO A 11 -20.34 -57.82 47.13
N ALA A 12 -19.44 -58.80 46.99
CA ALA A 12 -19.12 -59.42 45.70
C ALA A 12 -20.31 -60.21 45.11
N ALA A 13 -21.05 -60.95 45.94
CA ALA A 13 -22.21 -61.72 45.50
C ALA A 13 -23.38 -60.81 45.09
N SER A 14 -23.58 -59.72 45.83
CA SER A 14 -24.60 -58.73 45.48
C SER A 14 -24.28 -58.01 44.16
N LEU A 15 -23.01 -57.67 43.91
CA LEU A 15 -22.60 -57.06 42.63
C LEU A 15 -22.81 -58.02 41.46
N LEU A 16 -22.49 -59.32 41.64
CA LEU A 16 -22.75 -60.34 40.63
C LEU A 16 -24.25 -60.51 40.35
N ALA A 17 -25.10 -60.55 41.38
CA ALA A 17 -26.54 -60.67 41.21
C ALA A 17 -27.12 -59.47 40.44
N ILE A 18 -26.71 -58.25 40.78
CA ILE A 18 -27.13 -57.02 40.08
C ILE A 18 -26.62 -57.03 38.63
N TRP A 19 -25.40 -57.51 38.39
CA TRP A 19 -24.83 -57.62 37.05
C TRP A 19 -25.54 -58.67 36.16
N VAL A 20 -25.95 -59.80 36.72
CA VAL A 20 -26.77 -60.79 36.00
C VAL A 20 -28.18 -60.26 35.74
N LEU A 21 -28.78 -59.56 36.70
CA LEU A 21 -30.09 -58.96 36.53
C LEU A 21 -30.08 -57.85 35.46
N SER A 22 -29.00 -57.05 35.42
CA SER A 22 -28.83 -56.01 34.40
C SER A 22 -28.65 -56.61 33.00
N GLN A 23 -27.92 -57.72 32.86
CA GLN A 23 -27.76 -58.47 31.61
C GLN A 23 -29.11 -58.90 31.02
N VAL A 24 -29.97 -59.50 31.85
CA VAL A 24 -31.29 -59.99 31.44
C VAL A 24 -32.19 -58.82 31.04
N PHE A 25 -32.23 -57.76 31.84
CA PHE A 25 -33.00 -56.56 31.53
C PHE A 25 -32.56 -55.91 30.21
N LEU A 26 -31.25 -55.74 30.02
CA LEU A 26 -30.68 -55.15 28.81
C LEU A 26 -30.91 -56.04 27.58
N TYR A 27 -30.90 -57.36 27.73
CA TYR A 27 -31.23 -58.29 26.64
C TYR A 27 -32.67 -58.10 26.11
N PHE A 28 -33.67 -57.98 26.99
CA PHE A 28 -35.04 -57.67 26.57
C PHE A 28 -35.17 -56.28 25.93
N ALA A 29 -34.38 -55.32 26.40
CA ALA A 29 -34.34 -53.96 25.85
C ALA A 29 -33.49 -53.82 24.56
N ARG A 30 -32.93 -54.92 24.02
CA ARG A 30 -32.01 -54.87 22.87
C ARG A 30 -32.59 -54.21 21.62
N ALA A 31 -33.78 -54.64 21.21
CA ALA A 31 -34.44 -54.11 20.02
C ALA A 31 -34.76 -52.60 20.13
N PRO A 32 -35.40 -52.09 21.21
CA PRO A 32 -35.60 -50.65 21.38
C PRO A 32 -34.29 -49.87 21.51
N MET A 33 -33.27 -50.41 22.20
CA MET A 33 -31.97 -49.74 22.36
C MET A 33 -31.21 -49.60 21.03
N HIS A 34 -31.18 -50.66 20.21
CA HIS A 34 -30.59 -50.60 18.86
C HIS A 34 -31.30 -49.60 17.94
N ARG A 35 -32.64 -49.51 18.04
CA ARG A 35 -33.42 -48.49 17.31
C ARG A 35 -33.11 -47.09 17.82
N ALA A 36 -32.98 -46.91 19.13
CA ALA A 36 -32.60 -45.63 19.74
C ALA A 36 -31.22 -45.17 19.27
N PHE A 37 -30.19 -46.04 19.29
CA PHE A 37 -28.86 -45.70 18.78
C PHE A 37 -28.87 -45.36 17.28
N ARG A 38 -29.61 -46.11 16.46
CA ARG A 38 -29.75 -45.79 15.02
C ARG A 38 -30.50 -44.48 14.78
N ALA A 39 -31.54 -44.18 15.55
CA ALA A 39 -32.25 -42.92 15.46
C ALA A 39 -31.35 -41.75 15.88
N LEU A 40 -30.64 -41.88 16.99
CA LEU A 40 -29.73 -40.88 17.51
C LEU A 40 -28.55 -40.63 16.55
N ALA A 41 -28.02 -41.68 15.90
CA ALA A 41 -26.97 -41.56 14.89
C ALA A 41 -27.44 -40.85 13.63
N ARG A 42 -28.68 -41.11 13.20
CA ARG A 42 -29.28 -40.43 12.04
C ARG A 42 -29.60 -38.96 12.34
N LEU A 43 -30.10 -38.65 13.53
CA LEU A 43 -30.41 -37.28 13.95
C LEU A 43 -29.15 -36.43 14.07
N THR A 44 -28.18 -36.89 14.86
CA THR A 44 -26.94 -36.15 15.10
C THR A 44 -26.07 -36.08 13.84
N GLY A 45 -25.86 -37.20 13.15
CA GLY A 45 -25.16 -37.22 11.86
C GLY A 45 -25.90 -36.49 10.75
N GLY A 46 -27.23 -36.34 10.86
CA GLY A 46 -28.07 -35.54 9.97
C GLY A 46 -27.88 -34.04 10.21
N ALA A 47 -27.93 -33.61 11.48
CA ALA A 47 -27.71 -32.22 11.90
C ALA A 47 -26.33 -31.71 11.45
N PHE A 48 -25.27 -32.48 11.71
CA PHE A 48 -23.91 -32.16 11.25
C PHE A 48 -23.80 -32.02 9.73
N ARG A 49 -24.52 -32.83 8.96
CA ARG A 49 -24.55 -32.74 7.49
C ARG A 49 -25.32 -31.52 6.98
N ILE A 50 -26.34 -31.06 7.72
CA ILE A 50 -27.06 -29.81 7.40
C ILE A 50 -26.14 -28.63 7.70
N ALA A 51 -25.55 -28.59 8.90
CA ALA A 51 -24.58 -27.57 9.28
C ALA A 51 -23.43 -27.46 8.27
N ALA A 52 -22.86 -28.60 7.85
CA ALA A 52 -21.82 -28.63 6.83
C ALA A 52 -22.22 -28.00 5.49
N ARG A 53 -23.46 -28.26 5.04
CA ARG A 53 -23.98 -27.69 3.79
C ARG A 53 -24.23 -26.19 3.93
N TRP A 54 -24.78 -25.78 5.07
CA TRP A 54 -25.04 -24.37 5.36
C TRP A 54 -23.74 -23.56 5.44
N CYS A 55 -22.75 -24.02 6.20
CA CYS A 55 -21.44 -23.37 6.26
C CYS A 55 -20.77 -23.28 4.89
N ARG A 56 -20.88 -24.32 4.05
CA ARG A 56 -20.33 -24.31 2.69
C ARG A 56 -21.03 -23.29 1.80
N GLY A 57 -22.37 -23.25 1.84
CA GLY A 57 -23.16 -22.30 1.05
C GLY A 57 -22.85 -20.86 1.44
N MET A 58 -22.81 -20.57 2.75
CA MET A 58 -22.42 -19.26 3.26
C MET A 58 -20.98 -18.90 2.88
N GLY A 59 -20.05 -19.85 2.97
CA GLY A 59 -18.65 -19.63 2.55
C GLY A 59 -18.52 -19.25 1.08
N GLN A 60 -19.30 -19.89 0.19
CA GLN A 60 -19.33 -19.54 -1.23
C GLN A 60 -19.93 -18.14 -1.49
N ILE A 61 -20.97 -17.75 -0.75
CA ILE A 61 -21.57 -16.41 -0.86
C ILE A 61 -20.55 -15.34 -0.43
N VAL A 62 -19.86 -15.57 0.69
CA VAL A 62 -18.83 -14.65 1.20
C VAL A 62 -17.64 -14.57 0.25
N ALA A 63 -17.15 -15.70 -0.27
CA ALA A 63 -16.05 -15.72 -1.24
C ALA A 63 -16.40 -15.00 -2.55
N LYS A 64 -17.65 -15.07 -2.99
CA LYS A 64 -18.12 -14.32 -4.16
C LYS A 64 -18.12 -12.80 -3.89
N ARG A 65 -18.60 -12.38 -2.73
CA ARG A 65 -18.56 -10.96 -2.31
C ARG A 65 -17.14 -10.42 -2.17
N ASP A 66 -16.24 -11.24 -1.63
CA ASP A 66 -14.81 -10.91 -1.55
C ASP A 66 -14.24 -10.63 -2.95
N HIS A 67 -14.53 -11.52 -3.90
CA HIS A 67 -14.10 -11.36 -5.28
C HIS A 67 -14.68 -10.10 -5.94
N GLU A 68 -15.99 -9.84 -5.78
CA GLU A 68 -16.66 -8.65 -6.29
C GLU A 68 -16.03 -7.37 -5.70
N MET A 69 -15.74 -7.36 -4.41
CA MET A 69 -15.15 -6.21 -3.73
C MET A 69 -13.70 -5.94 -4.18
N ILE A 70 -12.84 -6.96 -4.32
CA ILE A 70 -11.46 -6.76 -4.82
C ILE A 70 -11.48 -6.22 -6.24
N VAL A 71 -12.37 -6.73 -7.08
CA VAL A 71 -12.51 -6.26 -8.46
C VAL A 71 -12.93 -4.79 -8.47
N GLU A 72 -13.88 -4.39 -7.63
CA GLU A 72 -14.36 -3.01 -7.58
C GLU A 72 -13.31 -2.05 -7.01
N MET A 73 -12.63 -2.44 -5.93
CA MET A 73 -11.50 -1.70 -5.38
C MET A 73 -10.38 -1.54 -6.42
N GLY A 74 -10.06 -2.62 -7.14
CA GLY A 74 -9.06 -2.62 -8.20
C GLY A 74 -9.40 -1.72 -9.38
N LYS A 75 -10.68 -1.67 -9.78
CA LYS A 75 -11.16 -0.72 -10.79
C LYS A 75 -10.99 0.71 -10.31
N GLY A 76 -11.45 1.03 -9.09
CA GLY A 76 -11.35 2.38 -8.53
C GLY A 76 -9.90 2.88 -8.45
N ASP A 77 -8.97 2.02 -8.00
CA ASP A 77 -7.54 2.36 -7.95
C ASP A 77 -6.94 2.65 -9.33
N LEU A 78 -7.32 1.86 -10.34
CA LEU A 78 -6.86 2.04 -11.71
C LEU A 78 -7.51 3.26 -12.37
N GLU A 79 -8.80 3.51 -12.14
CA GLU A 79 -9.49 4.73 -12.57
C GLU A 79 -8.86 5.98 -11.98
N ALA A 80 -8.52 5.97 -10.68
CA ALA A 80 -7.82 7.08 -10.04
C ALA A 80 -6.42 7.29 -10.64
N LYS A 81 -5.67 6.22 -10.93
CA LYS A 81 -4.35 6.32 -11.61
C LYS A 81 -4.50 6.88 -13.02
N ILE A 82 -5.47 6.39 -13.78
CA ILE A 82 -5.77 6.85 -15.14
C ILE A 82 -6.18 8.33 -15.12
N GLY A 83 -7.10 8.72 -14.22
CA GLY A 83 -7.56 10.11 -14.07
C GLY A 83 -6.45 11.08 -13.69
N ARG A 84 -5.55 10.69 -12.77
CA ARG A 84 -4.36 11.50 -12.44
C ARG A 84 -3.45 11.71 -13.65
N GLU A 85 -3.26 10.69 -14.47
CA GLU A 85 -2.45 10.83 -15.69
C GLU A 85 -3.15 11.66 -16.75
N PHE A 86 -4.46 11.54 -16.91
CA PHE A 86 -5.22 12.44 -17.78
C PHE A 86 -5.10 13.90 -17.35
N HIS A 87 -5.26 14.20 -16.06
CA HIS A 87 -5.07 15.58 -15.58
C HIS A 87 -3.63 16.08 -15.74
N ARG A 88 -2.64 15.19 -15.58
CA ARG A 88 -1.23 15.52 -15.82
C ARG A 88 -0.98 15.85 -17.28
N VAL A 89 -1.49 15.02 -18.19
CA VAL A 89 -1.43 15.26 -19.62
C VAL A 89 -2.14 16.56 -19.94
N GLU A 90 -3.39 16.74 -19.55
CA GLU A 90 -4.16 17.97 -19.80
C GLU A 90 -3.40 19.23 -19.36
N GLY A 91 -2.85 19.26 -18.13
CA GLY A 91 -2.09 20.41 -17.64
C GLY A 91 -0.77 20.66 -18.38
N ALA A 92 -0.04 19.60 -18.76
CA ALA A 92 1.23 19.71 -19.49
C ALA A 92 0.98 20.01 -20.98
N PHE A 93 0.14 19.21 -21.63
CA PHE A 93 -0.20 19.32 -23.05
C PHE A 93 -0.96 20.59 -23.38
N ALA A 94 -1.94 21.03 -22.59
CA ALA A 94 -2.66 22.27 -22.90
C ALA A 94 -1.72 23.48 -22.86
N LYS A 95 -0.77 23.49 -21.92
CA LYS A 95 0.25 24.54 -21.82
C LYS A 95 1.26 24.49 -22.97
N GLU A 96 1.66 23.29 -23.39
CA GLU A 96 2.61 23.09 -24.49
C GLU A 96 1.97 23.37 -25.86
N LEU A 97 0.73 22.93 -26.12
CA LEU A 97 -0.04 23.27 -27.31
C LEU A 97 -0.28 24.77 -27.42
N ALA A 98 -0.58 25.45 -26.31
CA ALA A 98 -0.76 26.90 -26.31
C ALA A 98 0.53 27.64 -26.70
N ARG A 99 1.70 27.07 -26.42
CA ARG A 99 3.01 27.65 -26.71
C ARG A 99 3.56 27.26 -28.08
N TYR A 100 2.95 26.27 -28.74
CA TYR A 100 3.39 25.78 -30.05
C TYR A 100 3.37 26.84 -31.16
N PRO A 101 2.32 27.68 -31.31
CA PRO A 101 2.31 28.75 -32.33
C PRO A 101 3.45 29.76 -32.15
N ASP A 102 3.73 30.17 -30.91
CA ASP A 102 4.83 31.08 -30.60
C ASP A 102 6.19 30.46 -30.90
N LEU A 103 6.33 29.16 -30.63
CA LEU A 103 7.56 28.44 -30.90
C LEU A 103 7.78 28.28 -32.41
N HIS A 104 6.72 27.95 -33.15
CA HIS A 104 6.73 27.87 -34.60
C HIS A 104 7.13 29.22 -35.23
N ARG A 105 6.51 30.32 -34.77
CA ARG A 105 6.87 31.67 -35.20
C ARG A 105 8.34 32.01 -34.93
N LYS A 106 8.87 31.67 -33.76
CA LYS A 106 10.29 31.88 -33.43
C LYS A 106 11.23 31.08 -34.32
N ILE A 107 10.87 29.84 -34.63
CA ILE A 107 11.64 29.01 -35.57
C ILE A 107 11.65 29.69 -36.95
N ASP A 108 10.49 30.15 -37.45
CA ASP A 108 10.40 30.85 -38.73
C ASP A 108 11.19 32.17 -38.74
N ASP A 109 11.13 32.96 -37.66
CA ASP A 109 11.90 34.20 -37.51
C ASP A 109 13.41 33.92 -37.58
N VAL A 110 13.88 32.87 -36.89
CA VAL A 110 15.29 32.46 -36.89
C VAL A 110 15.71 31.93 -38.26
N VAL A 111 14.88 31.12 -38.92
CA VAL A 111 15.14 30.60 -40.27
C VAL A 111 15.23 31.74 -41.28
N THR A 112 14.28 32.69 -41.24
CA THR A 112 14.27 33.85 -42.14
C THR A 112 15.51 34.73 -41.94
N LYS A 113 15.94 34.92 -40.70
CA LYS A 113 17.15 35.68 -40.38
C LYS A 113 18.41 34.98 -40.89
N VAL A 114 18.50 33.66 -40.70
CA VAL A 114 19.61 32.85 -41.21
C VAL A 114 19.67 32.89 -42.74
N ASP A 115 18.53 32.85 -43.41
CA ASP A 115 18.45 32.96 -44.88
C ASP A 115 18.88 34.35 -45.38
N ALA A 116 18.44 35.42 -44.70
CA ALA A 116 18.86 36.79 -45.01
C ALA A 116 20.38 37.00 -44.84
N ASP A 117 20.96 36.55 -43.71
CA ASP A 117 22.40 36.62 -43.43
C ASP A 117 23.21 35.81 -44.46
N PHE A 118 22.66 34.69 -44.93
CA PHE A 118 23.26 33.87 -45.99
C PHE A 118 23.28 34.59 -47.35
N GLN A 119 22.16 35.22 -47.74
CA GLN A 119 22.07 36.00 -48.98
C GLN A 119 23.04 37.20 -48.98
N GLU A 120 23.21 37.88 -47.85
CA GLU A 120 24.16 39.00 -47.71
C GLU A 120 25.62 38.52 -47.88
N CYS A 121 25.93 37.31 -47.39
CA CYS A 121 27.24 36.69 -47.60
C CYS A 121 27.50 36.24 -49.05
N ALA A 122 26.48 36.01 -49.86
CA ALA A 122 26.62 35.49 -51.23
C ALA A 122 27.13 36.52 -52.26
N THR A 123 27.23 37.81 -51.91
CA THR A 123 27.61 38.89 -52.85
C THR A 123 29.06 38.80 -53.38
N ALA A 124 29.27 39.05 -54.68
CA ALA A 124 30.47 38.67 -55.44
C ALA A 124 31.81 39.31 -54.97
N SER A 125 32.92 38.61 -55.25
CA SER A 125 34.30 39.03 -54.94
C SER A 125 34.65 40.38 -55.58
N PRO A 126 35.37 41.29 -54.88
CA PRO A 126 35.76 42.58 -55.45
C PRO A 126 36.66 42.39 -56.67
N GLU A 127 36.35 43.08 -57.77
CA GLU A 127 37.21 43.16 -58.95
C GLU A 127 38.40 44.07 -58.63
N ALA A 128 39.63 43.66 -59.00
CA ALA A 128 40.84 44.41 -58.70
C ALA A 128 40.82 45.81 -59.35
N PRO A 129 40.68 46.90 -58.58
CA PRO A 129 40.61 48.24 -59.16
C PRO A 129 42.01 48.72 -59.55
N GLY A 130 42.15 49.25 -60.77
CA GLY A 130 43.39 49.85 -61.29
C GLY A 130 43.90 49.28 -62.61
N TRP A 131 43.43 48.10 -63.04
CA TRP A 131 43.80 47.53 -64.34
C TRP A 131 43.34 48.38 -65.52
N THR A 132 42.14 48.96 -65.43
CA THR A 132 41.59 49.85 -66.46
C THR A 132 42.36 51.16 -66.58
N GLU A 133 42.81 51.72 -65.46
CA GLU A 133 43.63 52.95 -65.42
C GLU A 133 45.07 52.70 -65.90
N ALA A 134 45.67 51.56 -65.53
CA ALA A 134 46.99 51.15 -66.01
C ALA A 134 47.00 50.93 -67.53
N VAL A 135 45.96 50.29 -68.09
CA VAL A 135 45.79 50.11 -69.54
C VAL A 135 45.53 51.45 -70.26
N ALA A 136 44.74 52.35 -69.66
CA ALA A 136 44.49 53.69 -70.21
C ALA A 136 45.73 54.59 -70.21
N ALA A 137 46.64 54.43 -69.24
CA ALA A 137 47.93 55.12 -69.21
C ALA A 137 48.85 54.62 -70.34
N VAL A 138 48.93 53.30 -70.56
CA VAL A 138 49.69 52.69 -71.67
C VAL A 138 49.19 53.16 -73.05
N ALA A 139 47.87 53.27 -73.22
CA ALA A 139 47.26 53.65 -74.49
C ALA A 139 47.51 55.11 -74.93
N LYS A 140 47.99 55.99 -74.04
CA LYS A 140 48.12 57.44 -74.31
C LYS A 140 49.54 57.91 -74.70
N MET A 141 50.51 57.02 -74.97
CA MET A 141 51.92 57.41 -75.13
C MET A 141 52.49 57.39 -76.56
N PRO A 142 53.45 58.30 -76.88
CA PRO A 142 54.20 58.33 -78.14
C PRO A 142 55.48 57.44 -78.16
N PRO A 143 55.99 57.01 -79.33
CA PRO A 143 56.87 55.83 -79.46
C PRO A 143 58.38 55.98 -79.20
N ASN A 144 58.92 57.10 -78.70
CA ASN A 144 60.37 57.25 -78.55
C ASN A 144 60.78 58.17 -77.38
N SER A 145 61.13 57.59 -76.23
CA SER A 145 62.08 58.14 -75.23
C SER A 145 62.23 57.21 -74.03
N ASP A 146 63.42 56.61 -73.86
CA ASP A 146 63.73 55.63 -72.80
C ASP A 146 63.40 56.12 -71.38
N ARG A 147 63.58 57.43 -71.13
CA ARG A 147 63.33 58.02 -69.80
C ARG A 147 61.84 58.25 -69.50
N VAL A 148 61.01 58.43 -70.52
CA VAL A 148 59.54 58.54 -70.37
C VAL A 148 58.94 57.16 -70.19
N VAL A 149 59.42 56.17 -70.95
CA VAL A 149 59.03 54.76 -70.80
C VAL A 149 59.39 54.25 -69.40
N GLN A 150 60.58 54.58 -68.87
CA GLN A 150 60.98 54.19 -67.52
C GLN A 150 60.07 54.81 -66.44
N LYS A 151 59.77 56.11 -66.52
CA LYS A 151 58.84 56.78 -65.59
C LYS A 151 57.43 56.18 -65.62
N VAL A 152 56.98 55.79 -66.80
CA VAL A 152 55.65 55.20 -67.00
C VAL A 152 55.61 53.77 -66.48
N LEU A 153 56.64 52.96 -66.72
CA LEU A 153 56.77 51.65 -66.11
C LEU A 153 56.77 51.77 -64.57
N GLU A 154 57.42 52.81 -64.03
CA GLU A 154 57.37 53.16 -62.61
C GLU A 154 55.96 53.55 -62.15
N GLU A 155 55.22 54.35 -62.92
CA GLU A 155 53.84 54.74 -62.62
C GLU A 155 52.84 53.57 -62.75
N ILE A 156 53.02 52.68 -63.73
CA ILE A 156 52.25 51.45 -63.89
C ILE A 156 52.55 50.50 -62.74
N GLN A 157 53.82 50.31 -62.39
CA GLN A 157 54.21 49.48 -61.24
C GLN A 157 53.64 50.07 -59.94
N LYS A 158 53.67 51.39 -59.77
CA LYS A 158 53.09 52.07 -58.60
C LYS A 158 51.56 52.01 -58.57
N SER A 159 50.88 52.11 -59.71
CA SER A 159 49.43 51.99 -59.83
C SER A 159 48.95 50.54 -59.66
N ALA A 160 49.65 49.58 -60.25
CA ALA A 160 49.38 48.15 -60.09
C ALA A 160 49.61 47.71 -58.63
N THR A 161 50.70 48.13 -57.98
CA THR A 161 50.94 47.83 -56.55
C THR A 161 49.96 48.55 -55.62
N ALA A 162 49.53 49.77 -55.95
CA ALA A 162 48.49 50.48 -55.21
C ALA A 162 47.10 49.81 -55.39
N GLY A 163 46.76 49.40 -56.61
CA GLY A 163 45.53 48.68 -56.95
C GLY A 163 45.50 47.29 -56.32
N GLU A 164 46.61 46.55 -56.35
CA GLU A 164 46.77 45.26 -55.66
C GLU A 164 46.60 45.43 -54.15
N LYS A 165 47.25 46.43 -53.54
CA LYS A 165 47.11 46.71 -52.10
C LYS A 165 45.67 47.08 -51.75
N LYS A 166 44.99 47.85 -52.59
CA LYS A 166 43.58 48.24 -52.39
C LYS A 166 42.62 47.06 -52.58
N ALA A 167 42.81 46.24 -53.61
CA ALA A 167 42.07 45.00 -53.85
C ALA A 167 42.24 44.02 -52.68
N LEU A 168 43.47 43.85 -52.19
CA LEU A 168 43.76 43.02 -51.01
C LEU A 168 43.09 43.57 -49.75
N GLN A 169 43.05 44.89 -49.58
CA GLN A 169 42.39 45.51 -48.44
C GLN A 169 40.87 45.36 -48.51
N GLU A 170 40.26 45.61 -49.67
CA GLU A 170 38.82 45.38 -49.91
C GLU A 170 38.44 43.91 -49.78
N PHE A 171 39.28 42.99 -50.27
CA PHE A 171 39.10 41.55 -50.10
C PHE A 171 39.18 41.13 -48.62
N ARG A 172 40.15 41.68 -47.87
CA ARG A 172 40.27 41.45 -46.42
C ARG A 172 39.05 41.99 -45.67
N ASP A 173 38.58 43.18 -46.02
CA ASP A 173 37.42 43.82 -45.39
C ASP A 173 36.12 43.06 -45.72
N ALA A 174 35.94 42.62 -46.96
CA ALA A 174 34.81 41.79 -47.39
C ALA A 174 34.82 40.41 -46.71
N THR A 175 35.99 39.77 -46.61
CA THR A 175 36.16 38.48 -45.93
C THR A 175 35.91 38.61 -44.43
N SER A 176 36.41 39.67 -43.81
CA SER A 176 36.16 40.05 -42.40
C SER A 176 34.66 40.20 -42.15
N LYS A 177 33.94 40.95 -43.00
CA LYS A 177 32.48 41.13 -42.91
C LYS A 177 31.75 39.79 -43.02
N ARG A 178 32.08 38.96 -44.02
CA ARG A 178 31.51 37.61 -44.17
C ARG A 178 31.75 36.72 -42.96
N HIS A 179 32.98 36.66 -42.45
CA HIS A 179 33.28 35.89 -41.23
C HIS A 179 32.57 36.42 -40.00
N LYS A 180 32.34 37.73 -39.92
CA LYS A 180 31.56 38.34 -38.84
C LYS A 180 30.08 37.95 -38.92
N ILE A 181 29.49 37.95 -40.12
CA ILE A 181 28.10 37.53 -40.36
C ILE A 181 27.94 36.02 -40.09
N LEU A 182 28.82 35.18 -40.65
CA LEU A 182 28.84 33.73 -40.36
C LEU A 182 29.03 33.46 -38.85
N GLY A 183 29.87 34.24 -38.18
CA GLY A 183 30.05 34.19 -36.73
C GLY A 183 28.78 34.55 -35.94
N SER A 184 27.97 35.49 -36.44
CA SER A 184 26.68 35.85 -35.84
C SER A 184 25.56 34.85 -36.10
N MET A 185 25.70 33.93 -37.05
CA MET A 185 24.73 32.84 -37.28
C MET A 185 24.85 31.69 -36.27
N ALA A 186 26.03 31.51 -35.65
CA ALA A 186 26.26 30.47 -34.63
C ALA A 186 25.27 30.52 -33.44
N PRO A 187 24.97 31.69 -32.81
CA PRO A 187 23.95 31.76 -31.76
C PRO A 187 22.53 31.45 -32.27
N ALA A 188 22.19 31.81 -33.51
CA ALA A 188 20.88 31.52 -34.11
C ALA A 188 20.67 29.99 -34.27
N TRP A 189 21.69 29.26 -34.72
CA TRP A 189 21.65 27.79 -34.78
C TRP A 189 21.53 27.13 -33.40
N LYS A 190 22.19 27.68 -32.38
CA LYS A 190 22.04 27.21 -30.99
C LYS A 190 20.62 27.46 -30.47
N GLU A 191 20.02 28.60 -30.80
CA GLU A 191 18.64 28.91 -30.42
C GLU A 191 17.65 27.97 -31.10
N LEU A 192 17.80 27.72 -32.41
CA LEU A 192 16.96 26.77 -33.15
C LEU A 192 17.07 25.35 -32.58
N THR A 193 18.29 24.91 -32.26
CA THR A 193 18.54 23.60 -31.62
C THR A 193 17.87 23.51 -30.26
N LYS A 194 17.92 24.59 -29.47
CA LYS A 194 17.26 24.66 -28.16
C LYS A 194 15.74 24.59 -28.30
N LEU A 195 15.13 25.35 -29.21
CA LEU A 195 13.69 25.33 -29.47
C LEU A 195 13.23 23.94 -29.95
N ALA A 196 13.97 23.31 -30.86
CA ALA A 196 13.67 21.96 -31.32
C ALA A 196 13.78 20.92 -30.18
N SER A 197 14.76 21.08 -29.28
CA SER A 197 14.88 20.24 -28.09
C SER A 197 13.71 20.41 -27.13
N GLU A 198 13.22 21.64 -26.92
CA GLU A 198 12.03 21.92 -26.09
C GLU A 198 10.79 21.19 -26.66
N VAL A 199 10.56 21.22 -27.97
CA VAL A 199 9.46 20.45 -28.61
C VAL A 199 9.65 18.95 -28.47
N SER A 200 10.86 18.46 -28.72
CA SER A 200 11.16 17.02 -28.62
C SER A 200 10.87 16.48 -27.23
N ASN A 201 11.26 17.21 -26.18
CA ASN A 201 11.02 16.83 -24.79
C ASN A 201 9.53 16.82 -24.45
N ALA A 202 8.78 17.84 -24.90
CA ALA A 202 7.32 17.92 -24.76
C ALA A 202 6.62 16.72 -25.41
N VAL A 203 6.95 16.43 -26.67
CA VAL A 203 6.39 15.29 -27.43
C VAL A 203 6.77 13.95 -26.79
N THR A 204 8.01 13.81 -26.31
CA THR A 204 8.45 12.59 -25.62
C THR A 204 7.68 12.37 -24.32
N GLY A 205 7.46 13.44 -23.53
CA GLY A 205 6.64 13.40 -22.33
C GLY A 205 5.17 13.02 -22.61
N ALA A 206 4.62 13.47 -23.74
CA ALA A 206 3.31 13.04 -24.25
C ALA A 206 3.21 11.54 -24.47
N LEU A 207 4.18 11.02 -25.20
CA LEU A 207 4.22 9.64 -25.66
C LEU A 207 4.42 8.72 -24.47
N GLU A 208 5.29 9.09 -23.53
CA GLU A 208 5.48 8.35 -22.29
C GLU A 208 4.22 8.34 -21.43
N SER A 209 3.53 9.48 -21.31
CA SER A 209 2.27 9.57 -20.56
C SER A 209 1.17 8.73 -21.23
N THR A 210 1.07 8.77 -22.55
CA THR A 210 0.12 7.95 -23.33
C THR A 210 0.41 6.46 -23.15
N LYS A 211 1.69 6.05 -23.20
CA LYS A 211 2.11 4.67 -22.95
C LYS A 211 1.77 4.19 -21.54
N ARG A 212 1.88 5.07 -20.55
CA ARG A 212 1.49 4.77 -19.16
C ARG A 212 -0.02 4.63 -19.02
N ILE A 213 -0.80 5.52 -19.64
CA ILE A 213 -2.27 5.43 -19.69
C ILE A 213 -2.69 4.11 -20.34
N ASP A 214 -2.11 3.75 -21.48
CA ASP A 214 -2.37 2.48 -22.18
C ASP A 214 -2.06 1.26 -21.30
N GLY A 215 -0.94 1.30 -20.56
CA GLY A 215 -0.58 0.28 -19.59
C GLY A 215 -1.61 0.14 -18.46
N TYR A 216 -2.08 1.26 -17.90
CA TYR A 216 -3.13 1.24 -16.88
C TYR A 216 -4.49 0.81 -17.45
N MET A 217 -4.83 1.21 -18.67
CA MET A 217 -6.06 0.83 -19.36
C MET A 217 -6.08 -0.68 -19.65
N THR A 218 -4.97 -1.25 -20.11
CA THR A 218 -4.82 -2.70 -20.28
C THR A 218 -5.00 -3.45 -18.96
N GLN A 219 -4.45 -2.93 -17.85
CA GLN A 219 -4.66 -3.52 -16.53
C GLN A 219 -6.12 -3.39 -16.08
N TYR A 220 -6.74 -2.23 -16.35
CA TYR A 220 -8.14 -1.97 -16.04
C TYR A 220 -9.06 -2.94 -16.78
N GLU A 221 -8.82 -3.17 -18.07
CA GLU A 221 -9.59 -4.15 -18.86
C GLU A 221 -9.46 -5.56 -18.28
N LYS A 222 -8.25 -5.98 -17.87
CA LYS A 222 -8.04 -7.30 -17.24
C LYS A 222 -8.79 -7.43 -15.92
N VAL A 223 -8.78 -6.39 -15.08
CA VAL A 223 -9.54 -6.36 -13.81
C VAL A 223 -11.05 -6.33 -14.08
N ARG A 224 -11.50 -5.55 -15.08
CA ARG A 224 -12.90 -5.44 -15.50
C ARG A 224 -13.44 -6.76 -16.05
N GLN A 225 -12.62 -7.52 -16.77
CA GLN A 225 -12.94 -8.87 -17.26
C GLN A 225 -12.84 -9.95 -16.16
N ALA A 226 -12.53 -9.55 -14.91
CA ALA A 226 -12.32 -10.45 -13.78
C ALA A 226 -11.28 -11.56 -14.08
N ASP A 227 -10.21 -11.21 -14.80
CA ASP A 227 -9.13 -12.14 -15.11
C ASP A 227 -8.54 -12.71 -13.80
N GLN A 228 -8.47 -14.04 -13.72
CA GLN A 228 -8.10 -14.72 -12.47
C GLN A 228 -6.69 -14.35 -11.99
N LYS A 229 -5.74 -14.12 -12.91
CA LYS A 229 -4.37 -13.76 -12.55
C LYS A 229 -4.31 -12.33 -12.05
N ALA A 230 -4.99 -11.40 -12.72
CA ALA A 230 -5.09 -10.01 -12.29
C ALA A 230 -5.72 -9.91 -10.89
N VAL A 231 -6.91 -10.50 -10.68
CA VAL A 231 -7.61 -10.41 -9.39
C VAL A 231 -6.81 -11.07 -8.26
N ARG A 232 -6.16 -12.22 -8.52
CA ARG A 232 -5.30 -12.86 -7.51
C ARG A 232 -4.09 -12.00 -7.16
N SER A 233 -3.49 -11.32 -8.13
CA SER A 233 -2.39 -10.40 -7.88
C SER A 233 -2.84 -9.20 -7.04
N LEU A 234 -4.04 -8.67 -7.27
CA LEU A 234 -4.62 -7.61 -6.44
C LEU A 234 -4.87 -8.08 -5.00
N GLY A 235 -5.46 -9.27 -4.82
CA GLY A 235 -5.68 -9.85 -3.49
C GLY A 235 -4.38 -10.05 -2.72
N TRP A 236 -3.33 -10.55 -3.37
CA TRP A 236 -2.01 -10.69 -2.75
C TRP A 236 -1.41 -9.35 -2.32
N ASN A 237 -1.47 -8.34 -3.20
CA ASN A 237 -0.98 -7.00 -2.87
C ASN A 237 -1.77 -6.38 -1.70
N SER A 238 -3.10 -6.50 -1.71
CA SER A 238 -3.96 -6.06 -0.62
C SER A 238 -3.61 -6.76 0.70
N THR A 239 -3.28 -8.05 0.66
CA THR A 239 -2.86 -8.81 1.85
C THR A 239 -1.53 -8.32 2.38
N GLN A 240 -0.55 -8.08 1.51
CA GLN A 240 0.76 -7.55 1.92
C GLN A 240 0.60 -6.16 2.57
N LEU A 241 -0.18 -5.26 1.95
CA LEU A 241 -0.46 -3.93 2.49
C LEU A 241 -1.18 -4.00 3.83
N PHE A 242 -2.15 -4.91 4.00
CA PHE A 242 -2.82 -5.13 5.28
C PHE A 242 -1.83 -5.54 6.38
N VAL A 243 -0.96 -6.53 6.12
CA VAL A 243 0.02 -7.03 7.09
C VAL A 243 1.01 -5.94 7.49
N VAL A 244 1.53 -5.19 6.51
CA VAL A 244 2.41 -4.04 6.78
C VAL A 244 1.68 -2.99 7.62
N SER A 245 0.42 -2.69 7.31
CA SER A 245 -0.38 -1.71 8.04
C SER A 245 -0.66 -2.13 9.48
N VAL A 246 -0.97 -3.42 9.73
CA VAL A 246 -1.13 -3.96 11.09
C VAL A 246 0.17 -3.84 11.88
N LEU A 247 1.31 -4.15 11.27
CA LEU A 247 2.61 -4.04 11.93
C LEU A 247 2.91 -2.59 12.31
N VAL A 248 2.73 -1.65 11.38
CA VAL A 248 2.92 -0.22 11.65
C VAL A 248 1.92 0.26 12.71
N MET A 249 0.66 -0.21 12.67
CA MET A 249 -0.35 0.10 13.70
C MET A 249 0.07 -0.39 15.08
N ALA A 250 0.70 -1.56 15.19
CA ALA A 250 1.21 -2.08 16.46
C ALA A 250 2.33 -1.20 17.03
N VAL A 251 3.26 -0.75 16.18
CA VAL A 251 4.30 0.22 16.59
C VAL A 251 3.66 1.54 17.03
N ALA A 252 2.65 2.01 16.31
CA ALA A 252 1.98 3.26 16.63
C ALA A 252 1.15 3.18 17.93
N MET A 253 0.52 2.03 18.21
CA MET A 253 -0.08 1.76 19.53
C MET A 253 0.97 1.80 20.66
N GLY A 254 2.19 1.30 20.39
CA GLY A 254 3.32 1.46 21.31
C GLY A 254 3.70 2.93 21.54
N GLY A 255 3.75 3.72 20.47
CA GLY A 255 3.95 5.17 20.56
C GLY A 255 2.87 5.88 21.36
N ALA A 256 1.60 5.51 21.15
CA ALA A 256 0.46 6.05 21.89
C ALA A 256 0.51 5.69 23.38
N PHE A 257 0.93 4.46 23.68
CA PHE A 257 1.14 4.01 25.05
C PHE A 257 2.26 4.81 25.74
N VAL A 258 3.38 5.06 25.05
CA VAL A 258 4.45 5.90 25.58
C VAL A 258 3.92 7.32 25.81
N ASN A 259 3.25 7.94 24.83
CA ASN A 259 2.68 9.28 24.97
C ASN A 259 1.73 9.37 26.19
N PHE A 260 0.79 8.42 26.30
CA PHE A 260 -0.12 8.34 27.44
C PHE A 260 0.62 8.31 28.80
N ASN A 261 1.71 7.54 28.90
CA ASN A 261 2.51 7.46 30.13
C ASN A 261 3.36 8.72 30.40
N LEU A 262 3.70 9.51 29.37
CA LEU A 262 4.33 10.81 29.56
C LEU A 262 3.37 11.82 30.19
N ILE A 263 2.09 11.75 29.82
CA ILE A 263 1.07 12.71 30.25
C ILE A 263 0.45 12.33 31.60
N ALA A 264 0.20 11.03 31.84
CA ALA A 264 -0.63 10.58 32.95
C ALA A 264 -0.10 10.97 34.34
N LEU A 265 1.22 10.91 34.56
CA LEU A 265 1.83 11.21 35.86
C LEU A 265 1.76 12.70 36.23
N PRO A 266 2.18 13.66 35.38
CA PRO A 266 1.95 15.08 35.61
C PRO A 266 0.48 15.43 35.87
N MET A 267 -0.44 14.79 35.13
CA MET A 267 -1.87 15.05 35.28
C MET A 267 -2.43 14.60 36.64
N SER A 268 -1.83 13.59 37.30
CA SER A 268 -2.26 13.18 38.64
C SER A 268 -1.89 14.16 39.75
N GLU A 269 -0.94 15.05 39.49
CA GLU A 269 -0.57 16.16 40.40
C GLU A 269 -1.40 17.43 40.10
N LEU A 270 -1.71 17.67 38.82
CA LEU A 270 -2.51 18.83 38.39
C LEU A 270 -4.00 18.69 38.70
N VAL A 271 -4.49 17.45 38.84
CA VAL A 271 -5.90 17.15 39.06
C VAL A 271 -6.09 16.56 40.47
N PRO A 272 -7.09 17.02 41.26
CA PRO A 272 -7.28 16.57 42.63
C PRO A 272 -7.35 15.04 42.76
N SER A 273 -6.49 14.47 43.60
CA SER A 273 -6.23 13.03 43.71
C SER A 273 -7.44 12.19 44.18
N GLY A 274 -8.45 12.84 44.77
CA GLY A 274 -9.71 12.21 45.19
C GLY A 274 -10.78 12.15 44.11
N SER A 275 -10.59 12.84 42.98
CA SER A 275 -11.59 12.89 41.91
C SER A 275 -11.50 11.63 41.02
N ARG A 276 -12.62 10.93 40.89
CA ARG A 276 -12.75 9.74 40.03
C ARG A 276 -13.99 9.86 39.16
N ILE A 277 -13.87 9.48 37.89
CA ILE A 277 -14.99 9.39 36.95
C ILE A 277 -15.13 7.92 36.57
N GLY A 278 -16.30 7.32 36.83
CA GLY A 278 -16.57 5.92 36.48
C GLY A 278 -15.59 4.91 37.11
N GLY A 279 -15.05 5.21 38.29
CA GLY A 279 -14.08 4.36 38.99
C GLY A 279 -12.61 4.57 38.58
N MET A 280 -12.33 5.30 37.50
CA MET A 280 -10.97 5.65 37.07
C MET A 280 -10.53 7.02 37.62
N PRO A 281 -9.23 7.23 37.93
CA PRO A 281 -8.69 8.55 38.28
C PRO A 281 -8.92 9.55 37.13
N VAL A 282 -9.29 10.79 37.45
CA VAL A 282 -9.53 11.82 36.42
C VAL A 282 -8.27 12.10 35.60
N ALA A 283 -7.07 11.99 36.19
CA ALA A 283 -5.79 12.11 35.48
C ALA A 283 -5.64 11.12 34.31
N THR A 284 -6.06 9.86 34.52
CA THR A 284 -6.05 8.81 33.49
C THR A 284 -7.01 9.17 32.35
N VAL A 285 -8.19 9.68 32.68
CA VAL A 285 -9.19 10.10 31.69
C VAL A 285 -8.70 11.32 30.91
N ALA A 286 -8.11 12.31 31.58
CA ALA A 286 -7.56 13.50 30.95
C ALA A 286 -6.42 13.17 29.98
N ALA A 287 -5.48 12.30 30.38
CA ALA A 287 -4.41 11.83 29.51
C ALA A 287 -4.95 11.11 28.27
N LEU A 288 -5.95 10.24 28.44
CA LEU A 288 -6.60 9.56 27.31
C LEU A 288 -7.29 10.55 26.36
N VAL A 289 -8.00 11.55 26.88
CA VAL A 289 -8.67 12.56 26.07
C VAL A 289 -7.68 13.39 25.25
N ILE A 290 -6.53 13.74 25.81
CA ILE A 290 -5.47 14.47 25.08
C ILE A 290 -4.99 13.62 23.91
N VAL A 291 -4.58 12.37 24.14
CA VAL A 291 -4.11 11.46 23.09
C VAL A 291 -5.19 11.22 22.02
N LEU A 292 -6.46 11.06 22.40
CA LEU A 292 -7.56 10.89 21.45
C LEU A 292 -7.81 12.15 20.60
N MET A 293 -7.76 13.33 21.22
CA MET A 293 -7.89 14.61 20.51
C MET A 293 -6.76 14.80 19.50
N GLU A 294 -5.56 14.37 19.88
CA GLU A 294 -4.36 14.45 19.08
C GLU A 294 -4.44 13.53 17.85
N VAL A 295 -4.82 12.27 18.03
CA VAL A 295 -5.10 11.32 16.92
C VAL A 295 -6.20 11.86 16.01
N ALA A 296 -7.28 12.43 16.56
CA ALA A 296 -8.34 13.03 15.76
C ALA A 296 -7.86 14.23 14.93
N ALA A 297 -7.09 15.14 15.54
CA ALA A 297 -6.47 16.26 14.83
C ALA A 297 -5.50 15.78 13.75
N GLY A 298 -4.73 14.73 14.02
CA GLY A 298 -3.84 14.05 13.07
C GLY A 298 -4.57 13.51 11.84
N ILE A 299 -5.66 12.77 12.05
CA ILE A 299 -6.50 12.25 10.96
C ILE A 299 -7.01 13.40 10.07
N PHE A 300 -7.55 14.47 10.67
CA PHE A 300 -8.01 15.63 9.89
C PHE A 300 -6.86 16.35 9.17
N ALA A 301 -5.69 16.47 9.77
CA ALA A 301 -4.53 17.07 9.12
C ALA A 301 -4.09 16.27 7.88
N MET A 302 -3.97 14.95 8.02
CA MET A 302 -3.56 14.05 6.92
C MET A 302 -4.58 14.03 5.78
N GLU A 303 -5.87 14.09 6.10
CA GLU A 303 -6.94 14.18 5.11
C GLU A 303 -6.88 15.50 4.33
N MET A 304 -6.69 16.63 5.02
CA MET A 304 -6.66 17.95 4.37
C MET A 304 -5.39 18.17 3.53
N LEU A 305 -4.30 17.48 3.86
CA LEU A 305 -3.08 17.43 3.05
C LEU A 305 -3.25 16.57 1.79
N GLY A 306 -4.31 15.74 1.71
CA GLY A 306 -4.52 14.79 0.62
C GLY A 306 -3.54 13.61 0.66
N ILE A 307 -3.01 13.30 1.85
CA ILE A 307 -2.19 12.10 2.07
C ILE A 307 -3.12 10.90 2.30
N THR A 308 -4.22 11.11 3.03
CA THR A 308 -5.26 10.11 3.29
C THR A 308 -6.61 10.48 2.68
N SER A 309 -7.47 9.48 2.49
CA SER A 309 -8.81 9.59 1.89
C SER A 309 -9.91 8.94 2.75
N PHE A 310 -9.88 9.13 4.07
CA PHE A 310 -10.92 8.62 4.98
C PHE A 310 -12.31 9.19 4.70
N PHE A 311 -12.34 10.45 4.29
CA PHE A 311 -13.55 11.23 4.10
C PHE A 311 -13.52 11.86 2.71
N PRO A 312 -13.76 11.10 1.63
CA PRO A 312 -13.67 11.61 0.25
C PRO A 312 -14.58 12.82 -0.02
N LYS A 313 -15.63 13.02 0.79
CA LYS A 313 -16.48 14.21 0.73
C LYS A 313 -15.76 15.51 1.15
N LEU A 314 -14.72 15.43 1.97
CA LEU A 314 -13.92 16.58 2.40
C LEU A 314 -13.04 17.12 1.26
N GLU A 315 -12.68 16.29 0.28
CA GLU A 315 -11.96 16.74 -0.92
C GLU A 315 -12.80 17.69 -1.78
N LEU A 316 -14.13 17.52 -1.76
CA LEU A 316 -15.08 18.34 -2.51
C LEU A 316 -15.31 19.73 -1.88
N LEU A 317 -14.74 20.01 -0.70
CA LEU A 317 -14.91 21.30 -0.04
C LEU A 317 -14.15 22.42 -0.78
N PRO A 318 -14.68 23.65 -0.79
CA PRO A 318 -13.98 24.79 -1.38
C PRO A 318 -12.63 25.03 -0.69
N LYS A 319 -11.62 25.42 -1.47
CA LYS A 319 -10.21 25.57 -1.04
C LYS A 319 -10.03 26.38 0.26
N SER A 320 -10.86 27.39 0.49
CA SER A 320 -10.84 28.22 1.71
C SER A 320 -11.14 27.41 2.98
N ARG A 321 -12.22 26.61 2.97
CA ARG A 321 -12.61 25.77 4.12
C ARG A 321 -11.58 24.66 4.37
N ARG A 322 -11.06 24.05 3.29
CA ARG A 322 -10.00 23.03 3.40
C ARG A 322 -8.75 23.57 4.09
N ARG A 323 -8.31 24.77 3.71
CA ARG A 323 -7.18 25.45 4.34
C ARG A 323 -7.47 25.79 5.80
N MET A 324 -8.67 26.25 6.12
CA MET A 324 -9.07 26.54 7.50
C MET A 324 -8.98 25.30 8.39
N ILE A 325 -9.56 24.17 7.97
CA ILE A 325 -9.53 22.91 8.73
C ILE A 325 -8.07 22.46 8.90
N LEU A 326 -7.25 22.51 7.85
CA LEU A 326 -5.83 22.20 7.93
C LEU A 326 -5.09 23.07 8.94
N THR A 327 -5.30 24.39 8.90
CA THR A 327 -4.65 25.32 9.83
C THR A 327 -5.08 25.08 11.27
N VAL A 328 -6.36 24.78 11.51
CA VAL A 328 -6.87 24.44 12.85
C VAL A 328 -6.29 23.12 13.34
N ALA A 329 -6.24 22.09 12.51
CA ALA A 329 -5.70 20.78 12.87
C ALA A 329 -4.19 20.85 13.17
N LEU A 330 -3.40 21.50 12.29
CA LEU A 330 -1.97 21.68 12.51
C LEU A 330 -1.67 22.59 13.71
N GLY A 331 -2.44 23.67 13.88
CA GLY A 331 -2.32 24.55 15.04
C GLY A 331 -2.67 23.84 16.35
N GLY A 332 -3.71 23.00 16.33
CA GLY A 332 -4.09 22.15 17.45
C GLY A 332 -3.02 21.12 17.80
N LEU A 333 -2.47 20.41 16.81
CA LEU A 333 -1.35 19.46 17.01
C LEU A 333 -0.11 20.15 17.58
N LEU A 334 0.26 21.32 17.05
CA LEU A 334 1.39 22.09 17.56
C LEU A 334 1.16 22.54 19.01
N LEU A 335 -0.04 23.01 19.33
CA LEU A 335 -0.41 23.42 20.68
C LEU A 335 -0.33 22.23 21.65
N LEU A 336 -0.91 21.08 21.28
CA LEU A 336 -0.85 19.85 22.08
C LEU A 336 0.60 19.39 22.27
N ALA A 337 1.43 19.39 21.22
CA ALA A 337 2.84 19.06 21.31
C ALA A 337 3.62 19.98 22.27
N CYS A 338 3.33 21.27 22.28
CA CYS A 338 3.94 22.19 23.25
C CYS A 338 3.49 21.91 24.70
N ILE A 339 2.20 21.60 24.90
CA ILE A 339 1.66 21.20 26.21
C ILE A 339 2.33 19.90 26.68
N GLU A 340 2.42 18.90 25.82
CA GLU A 340 3.01 17.60 26.15
C GLU A 340 4.51 17.69 26.43
N ALA A 341 5.25 18.49 25.67
CA ALA A 341 6.65 18.79 25.97
C ALA A 341 6.81 19.40 27.37
N SER A 342 5.91 20.32 27.74
CA SER A 342 5.90 20.94 29.07
C SER A 342 5.54 19.96 30.18
N LEU A 343 4.55 19.09 29.95
CA LEU A 343 4.15 18.03 30.89
C LEU A 343 5.25 16.99 31.06
N ALA A 344 5.97 16.64 29.99
CA ALA A 344 7.08 15.70 30.04
C ALA A 344 8.26 16.25 30.88
N ILE A 345 8.52 17.56 30.82
CA ILE A 345 9.49 18.22 31.73
C ILE A 345 9.00 18.11 33.18
N LEU A 346 7.71 18.41 33.42
CA LEU A 346 7.13 18.32 34.76
C LEU A 346 7.19 16.90 35.32
N ARG A 347 6.98 15.89 34.47
CA ARG A 347 7.11 14.47 34.82
C ARG A 347 8.48 14.18 35.41
N GLU A 348 9.54 14.63 34.75
CA GLU A 348 10.92 14.38 35.21
C GLU A 348 11.20 15.07 36.55
N GLN A 349 10.73 16.31 36.73
CA GLN A 349 10.85 17.04 38.01
C GLN A 349 10.10 16.35 39.16
N ILE A 350 8.90 15.78 38.89
CA ILE A 350 8.13 15.01 39.88
C ILE A 350 8.86 13.72 40.26
N VAL A 351 9.46 13.02 39.29
CA VAL A 351 10.21 11.79 39.54
C VAL A 351 11.47 12.06 40.34
N GLU A 352 12.20 13.13 40.01
CA GLU A 352 13.39 13.57 40.73
C GLU A 352 13.06 13.88 42.19
N SER A 353 12.07 14.76 42.44
CA SER A 353 11.64 15.12 43.80
C SER A 353 11.14 13.93 44.61
N SER A 354 10.43 12.99 43.99
CA SER A 354 9.98 11.75 44.63
C SER A 354 11.12 10.83 45.03
N SER A 355 12.20 10.76 44.24
CA SER A 355 13.36 9.93 44.54
C SER A 355 14.19 10.51 45.69
N VAL A 356 14.37 11.85 45.69
CA VAL A 356 15.01 12.58 46.80
C VAL A 356 14.24 12.39 48.10
N LEU A 357 12.91 12.51 48.07
CA LEU A 357 12.06 12.30 49.25
C LEU A 357 12.17 10.87 49.78
N LYS A 358 12.14 9.86 48.90
CA LYS A 358 12.30 8.44 49.30
C LYS A 358 13.68 8.18 49.91
N GLN A 359 14.74 8.77 49.37
CA GLN A 359 16.08 8.64 49.92
C GLN A 359 16.21 9.30 51.30
N ALA A 360 15.61 10.48 51.48
CA ALA A 360 15.54 11.16 52.77
C ALA A 360 14.77 10.34 53.81
N LEU A 361 13.63 9.74 53.42
CA LEU A 361 12.81 8.88 54.29
C LEU A 361 13.49 7.54 54.61
N ALA A 362 14.35 7.03 53.73
CA ALA A 362 15.11 5.79 53.96
C ALA A 362 16.30 5.97 54.93
N GLY A 363 16.56 7.19 55.43
CA GLY A 363 17.65 7.47 56.36
C GLY A 363 19.05 7.29 55.75
N VAL A 364 19.15 7.17 54.42
CA VAL A 364 20.43 7.05 53.71
C VAL A 364 21.03 8.45 53.60
N SER A 365 21.90 8.81 54.54
CA SER A 365 22.74 10.00 54.44
C SER A 365 23.53 9.96 53.13
N ALA A 366 23.38 11.01 52.32
CA ALA A 366 23.92 11.11 50.98
C ALA A 366 25.45 10.88 50.93
N ALA A 367 25.87 9.67 50.52
CA ALA A 367 27.18 9.50 49.90
C ALA A 367 27.09 9.99 48.44
N PRO A 368 28.10 10.72 47.94
CA PRO A 368 27.97 11.48 46.71
C PRO A 368 28.07 10.54 45.50
N VAL A 369 26.94 10.04 45.02
CA VAL A 369 26.78 9.72 43.59
C VAL A 369 26.42 11.03 42.86
N ALA A 370 27.18 12.09 43.16
CA ALA A 370 26.93 13.47 42.74
C ALA A 370 27.55 13.80 41.37
N GLN A 371 27.90 12.80 40.56
CA GLN A 371 28.46 13.02 39.22
C GLN A 371 27.56 12.52 38.08
N THR A 372 26.46 11.84 38.39
CA THR A 372 25.41 11.50 37.39
C THR A 372 24.13 12.34 37.55
N ALA A 373 23.99 13.08 38.65
CA ALA A 373 22.77 13.82 39.03
C ALA A 373 22.63 15.25 38.45
N THR A 374 23.59 15.74 37.67
CA THR A 374 23.53 17.08 37.04
C THR A 374 23.37 17.04 35.53
N SER A 375 23.08 15.88 34.95
CA SER A 375 22.82 15.79 33.51
C SER A 375 21.37 16.19 33.23
N LYS A 376 21.17 17.32 32.51
CA LYS A 376 19.85 17.73 31.99
C LYS A 376 19.37 16.87 30.80
N ILE A 377 20.11 15.80 30.49
CA ILE A 377 19.90 14.94 29.34
C ILE A 377 18.52 14.25 29.41
N PRO A 378 18.07 13.69 30.55
CA PRO A 378 16.74 13.08 30.66
C PRO A 378 15.62 14.11 30.44
N VAL A 379 15.72 15.29 31.06
CA VAL A 379 14.72 16.37 30.93
C VAL A 379 14.58 16.80 29.46
N ILE A 380 15.69 17.06 28.77
CA ILE A 380 15.67 17.46 27.35
C ILE A 380 15.15 16.30 26.49
N GLY A 381 15.58 15.07 26.76
CA GLY A 381 15.13 13.88 26.03
C GLY A 381 13.62 13.67 26.15
N GLN A 382 13.05 13.79 27.35
CA GLN A 382 11.61 13.68 27.60
C GLN A 382 10.82 14.85 26.97
N ALA A 383 11.35 16.07 27.02
CA ALA A 383 10.72 17.23 26.39
C ALA A 383 10.65 17.08 24.86
N VAL A 384 11.76 16.67 24.23
CA VAL A 384 11.82 16.40 22.79
C VAL A 384 10.89 15.25 22.43
N LEU A 385 10.88 14.18 23.22
CA LEU A 385 9.99 13.04 23.01
C LEU A 385 8.51 13.47 23.10
N GLY A 386 8.12 14.24 24.11
CA GLY A 386 6.76 14.78 24.28
C GLY A 386 6.36 15.76 23.17
N PHE A 387 7.32 16.48 22.57
CA PHE A 387 7.03 17.34 21.41
C PHE A 387 6.86 16.55 20.10
N VAL A 388 7.69 15.52 19.89
CA VAL A 388 7.74 14.78 18.62
C VAL A 388 6.66 13.71 18.53
N LEU A 389 6.31 13.06 19.66
CA LEU A 389 5.33 11.97 19.67
C LEU A 389 3.98 12.36 19.05
N PRO A 390 3.42 13.57 19.28
CA PRO A 390 2.18 13.96 18.64
C PRO A 390 2.20 13.96 17.11
N TRP A 391 3.33 14.36 16.52
CA TRP A 391 3.49 14.33 15.07
C TRP A 391 3.57 12.90 14.55
N ILE A 392 4.22 12.00 15.29
CA ILE A 392 4.29 10.58 14.95
C ILE A 392 2.91 9.94 15.05
N LEU A 393 2.14 10.25 16.09
CA LEU A 393 0.78 9.76 16.28
C LEU A 393 -0.18 10.31 15.24
N ALA A 394 0.01 11.54 14.76
CA ALA A 394 -0.74 12.05 13.62
C ALA A 394 -0.55 11.20 12.35
N MET A 395 0.63 10.58 12.16
CA MET A 395 0.88 9.68 11.04
C MET A 395 0.15 8.34 11.13
N VAL A 396 -0.47 7.99 12.28
CA VAL A 396 -1.31 6.79 12.45
C VAL A 396 -2.44 6.72 11.42
N ALA A 397 -2.89 7.89 10.92
CA ALA A 397 -3.92 7.97 9.90
C ALA A 397 -3.58 7.15 8.64
N VAL A 398 -2.32 7.18 8.19
CA VAL A 398 -1.89 6.51 6.94
C VAL A 398 -2.03 4.98 7.00
N PRO A 399 -1.43 4.27 7.97
CA PRO A 399 -1.63 2.83 8.11
C PRO A 399 -3.08 2.50 8.49
N LEU A 400 -3.79 3.37 9.21
CA LEU A 400 -5.20 3.15 9.54
C LEU A 400 -6.07 3.15 8.27
N GLU A 401 -5.85 4.06 7.32
CA GLU A 401 -6.59 4.10 6.05
C GLU A 401 -6.32 2.82 5.27
N THR A 402 -5.04 2.46 5.15
CA THR A 402 -4.62 1.24 4.44
C THR A 402 -5.21 -0.01 5.09
N LEU A 403 -5.31 -0.03 6.42
CA LEU A 403 -5.95 -1.11 7.18
C LEU A 403 -7.45 -1.19 6.91
N ILE A 404 -8.15 -0.05 6.81
CA ILE A 404 -9.59 -0.03 6.51
C ILE A 404 -9.86 -0.42 5.06
N SER A 405 -9.10 0.11 4.11
CA SER A 405 -9.28 -0.16 2.67
C SER A 405 -9.02 -1.63 2.33
N THR A 406 -7.97 -2.22 2.89
CA THR A 406 -7.62 -3.64 2.66
C THR A 406 -8.31 -4.61 3.63
N GLY A 407 -8.79 -4.12 4.77
CA GLY A 407 -9.37 -4.93 5.84
C GLY A 407 -10.65 -5.65 5.42
N GLY A 408 -11.45 -5.06 4.54
CA GLY A 408 -12.64 -5.72 3.97
C GLY A 408 -12.29 -7.06 3.31
N HIS A 409 -11.21 -7.10 2.54
CA HIS A 409 -10.75 -8.31 1.83
C HIS A 409 -10.31 -9.38 2.82
N ILE A 410 -9.53 -8.98 3.83
CA ILE A 410 -9.04 -9.91 4.85
C ILE A 410 -10.19 -10.47 5.69
N VAL A 411 -11.17 -9.65 6.09
CA VAL A 411 -12.32 -10.10 6.86
C VAL A 411 -13.19 -11.07 6.06
N LEU A 412 -13.49 -10.75 4.80
CA LEU A 412 -14.31 -11.62 3.95
C LEU A 412 -13.59 -12.93 3.62
N SER A 413 -12.32 -12.87 3.21
CA SER A 413 -11.51 -14.06 2.92
C SER A 413 -11.30 -14.94 4.15
N ALA A 414 -11.02 -14.36 5.33
CA ALA A 414 -10.93 -15.10 6.59
C ALA A 414 -12.27 -15.73 6.97
N THR A 415 -13.37 -14.98 6.87
CA THR A 415 -14.72 -15.51 7.17
C THR A 415 -15.09 -16.66 6.24
N ALA A 416 -14.79 -16.55 4.94
CA ALA A 416 -14.98 -17.65 3.99
C ALA A 416 -14.13 -18.87 4.37
N GLY A 417 -12.86 -18.66 4.75
CA GLY A 417 -11.97 -19.70 5.25
C GLY A 417 -12.52 -20.41 6.50
N LEU A 418 -12.96 -19.65 7.52
CA LEU A 418 -13.58 -20.19 8.74
C LEU A 418 -14.85 -20.98 8.44
N LEU A 419 -15.69 -20.51 7.51
CA LEU A 419 -16.91 -21.22 7.10
C LEU A 419 -16.58 -22.52 6.35
N HIS A 420 -15.55 -22.53 5.51
CA HIS A 420 -15.07 -23.75 4.86
C HIS A 420 -14.48 -24.74 5.87
N LEU A 421 -13.71 -24.28 6.85
CA LEU A 421 -13.22 -25.10 7.97
C LEU A 421 -14.38 -25.64 8.81
N GLY A 422 -15.38 -24.81 9.13
CA GLY A 422 -16.59 -25.22 9.83
C GLY A 422 -17.39 -26.28 9.08
N SER A 423 -17.44 -26.19 7.74
CA SER A 423 -18.02 -27.22 6.88
C SER A 423 -17.24 -28.53 6.96
N MET A 424 -15.91 -28.47 6.93
CA MET A 424 -15.04 -29.65 7.08
C MET A 424 -15.20 -30.32 8.44
N LEU A 425 -15.13 -29.55 9.52
CA LEU A 425 -15.30 -30.02 10.90
C LEU A 425 -16.70 -30.62 11.12
N SER A 426 -17.74 -29.99 10.57
CA SER A 426 -19.10 -30.52 10.67
C SER A 426 -19.26 -31.84 9.90
N ARG A 427 -18.64 -31.99 8.73
CA ARG A 427 -18.62 -33.28 8.01
C ARG A 427 -17.91 -34.37 8.80
N LEU A 428 -16.75 -34.03 9.36
CA LEU A 428 -15.96 -34.95 10.17
C LEU A 428 -16.73 -35.37 11.43
N GLY A 429 -17.32 -34.43 12.15
CA GLY A 429 -18.17 -34.70 13.32
C GLY A 429 -19.37 -35.57 12.98
N GLY A 430 -20.00 -35.33 11.82
CA GLY A 430 -21.09 -36.17 11.31
C GLY A 430 -20.68 -37.61 11.02
N HIS A 431 -19.46 -37.85 10.53
CA HIS A 431 -18.93 -39.21 10.35
C HIS A 431 -18.54 -39.83 11.70
N LEU A 432 -17.82 -39.09 12.54
CA LEU A 432 -17.37 -39.54 13.86
C LEU A 432 -18.55 -39.98 14.72
N MET A 433 -19.64 -39.19 14.74
CA MET A 433 -20.82 -39.52 15.54
C MET A 433 -21.51 -40.81 15.07
N ARG A 434 -21.53 -41.06 13.75
CA ARG A 434 -22.05 -42.34 13.22
C ARG A 434 -21.19 -43.51 13.67
N TYR A 435 -19.86 -43.38 13.59
CA TYR A 435 -18.94 -44.43 14.04
C TYR A 435 -18.98 -44.65 15.56
N LEU A 436 -19.08 -43.58 16.35
CA LEU A 436 -19.22 -43.67 17.81
C LEU A 436 -20.49 -44.42 18.21
N LEU A 437 -21.62 -44.12 17.56
CA LEU A 437 -22.90 -44.76 17.87
C LEU A 437 -23.02 -46.19 17.31
N GLU A 438 -22.31 -46.50 16.22
CA GLU A 438 -22.12 -47.89 15.77
C GLU A 438 -21.22 -48.66 16.73
N GLY A 439 -20.12 -48.06 17.19
CA GLY A 439 -19.24 -48.61 18.21
C GLY A 439 -19.96 -48.85 19.53
N LEU A 440 -20.81 -47.91 19.97
CA LEU A 440 -21.62 -48.06 21.17
C LEU A 440 -22.62 -49.22 21.04
N ARG A 441 -23.13 -49.49 19.82
CA ARG A 441 -23.94 -50.68 19.54
C ARG A 441 -23.12 -51.96 19.70
N HIS A 442 -21.88 -51.99 19.19
CA HIS A 442 -20.99 -53.15 19.38
C HIS A 442 -20.61 -53.38 20.84
N VAL A 443 -20.30 -52.32 21.60
CA VAL A 443 -20.01 -52.42 23.04
C VAL A 443 -21.24 -52.92 23.81
N TYR A 444 -22.43 -52.44 23.46
CA TYR A 444 -23.68 -52.91 24.02
C TYR A 444 -23.92 -54.40 23.73
N ASP A 445 -23.66 -54.85 22.50
CA ASP A 445 -23.76 -56.26 22.12
C ASP A 445 -22.71 -57.15 22.81
N ILE A 446 -21.49 -56.63 23.04
CA ILE A 446 -20.44 -57.31 23.83
C ILE A 446 -20.84 -57.42 25.30
N TYR A 447 -21.47 -56.40 25.86
CA TYR A 447 -21.96 -56.47 27.23
C TYR A 447 -22.96 -57.62 27.36
N ILE A 448 -23.90 -57.79 26.43
CA ILE A 448 -24.98 -58.79 26.50
C ILE A 448 -24.54 -60.19 25.99
N VAL A 449 -23.25 -60.48 25.90
CA VAL A 449 -22.76 -61.68 25.18
C VAL A 449 -23.23 -63.01 25.80
N ILE A 450 -23.41 -63.07 27.12
CA ILE A 450 -23.76 -64.30 27.84
C ILE A 450 -25.19 -64.77 27.51
N PRO A 451 -26.25 -63.95 27.68
CA PRO A 451 -27.60 -64.29 27.20
C PRO A 451 -27.65 -64.61 25.70
N LEU A 452 -26.86 -63.89 24.89
CA LEU A 452 -26.79 -64.07 23.43
C LEU A 452 -26.22 -65.42 23.00
N GLN A 453 -25.21 -65.94 23.71
CA GLN A 453 -24.66 -67.27 23.42
C GLN A 453 -25.63 -68.38 23.82
N ILE A 454 -26.34 -68.21 24.95
CA ILE A 454 -27.38 -69.15 25.38
C ILE A 454 -28.53 -69.19 24.35
N GLU A 455 -28.99 -68.04 23.86
CA GLU A 455 -29.99 -67.95 22.79
C GLU A 455 -29.50 -68.64 21.50
N LYS A 456 -28.26 -68.41 21.07
CA LYS A 456 -27.70 -69.04 19.87
C LYS A 456 -27.51 -70.55 20.01
N MET A 457 -27.12 -71.06 21.17
CA MET A 457 -26.98 -72.50 21.41
C MET A 457 -28.35 -73.19 21.42
N VAL A 458 -29.38 -72.56 21.99
CA VAL A 458 -30.76 -73.08 21.98
C VAL A 458 -31.41 -72.93 20.60
N GLY A 459 -31.09 -71.86 19.85
CA GLY A 459 -31.57 -71.61 18.49
C GLY A 459 -30.91 -72.48 17.41
N SER A 460 -29.60 -72.76 17.51
CA SER A 460 -28.90 -73.68 16.60
C SER A 460 -29.44 -75.11 16.66
N SER A 461 -30.03 -75.52 17.79
CA SER A 461 -30.70 -76.81 17.91
C SER A 461 -32.01 -76.89 17.09
N LYS A 462 -32.63 -75.75 16.75
CA LYS A 462 -33.84 -75.67 15.92
C LYS A 462 -33.57 -75.38 14.43
N GLY A 463 -32.32 -75.11 14.04
CA GLY A 463 -31.94 -74.71 12.67
C GLY A 463 -31.35 -75.81 11.77
N ALA A 464 -31.29 -77.07 12.24
CA ALA A 464 -30.71 -78.19 11.47
C ALA A 464 -31.65 -78.83 10.42
N GLN A 465 -32.85 -78.27 10.19
CA GLN A 465 -33.78 -78.74 9.15
C GLN A 465 -34.31 -77.56 8.34
N ALA A 466 -33.57 -77.13 7.32
CA ALA A 466 -34.08 -76.62 6.04
C ALA A 466 -32.93 -76.14 5.16
N LEU A 467 -32.25 -77.07 4.49
CA LEU A 467 -31.51 -76.83 3.26
C LEU A 467 -32.16 -77.68 2.16
N PRO A 468 -32.83 -77.12 1.15
CA PRO A 468 -33.01 -77.79 -0.13
C PRO A 468 -31.79 -77.52 -1.05
N PRO A 469 -31.55 -78.41 -2.03
CA PRO A 469 -30.24 -78.58 -2.64
C PRO A 469 -29.92 -77.48 -3.66
N VAL A 470 -28.62 -77.25 -3.80
CA VAL A 470 -27.97 -76.42 -4.83
C VAL A 470 -28.28 -77.00 -6.21
N ALA A 471 -29.03 -76.25 -7.03
CA ALA A 471 -29.09 -76.47 -8.47
C ALA A 471 -28.06 -75.55 -9.16
N SER A 472 -27.18 -76.21 -9.91
CA SER A 472 -26.02 -75.69 -10.61
C SER A 472 -26.33 -74.76 -11.80
N LEU A 473 -25.55 -73.68 -11.90
CA LEU A 473 -24.92 -73.08 -13.10
C LEU A 473 -25.78 -72.77 -14.35
N ARG A 474 -25.85 -71.47 -14.69
CA ARG A 474 -25.54 -70.96 -16.05
C ARG A 474 -24.94 -69.54 -15.98
N PRO A 475 -23.89 -69.23 -16.78
CA PRO A 475 -23.34 -67.88 -16.92
C PRO A 475 -24.02 -67.13 -18.07
N GLY A 476 -24.22 -65.81 -17.97
CA GLY A 476 -24.68 -65.01 -19.11
C GLY A 476 -25.11 -63.58 -18.80
N SER A 477 -24.24 -62.63 -19.17
CA SER A 477 -24.51 -61.32 -19.80
C SER A 477 -25.45 -60.28 -19.15
N ARG A 478 -24.81 -59.17 -18.73
CA ARG A 478 -25.08 -57.72 -19.05
C ARG A 478 -26.19 -57.42 -20.08
N PRO A 479 -26.83 -56.23 -20.06
CA PRO A 479 -26.21 -54.88 -19.91
C PRO A 479 -26.15 -54.30 -18.50
#